data_AF-A0A2J8KG18-F1
#
_entry.id   AF-A0A2J8KG18-F1
#
_cell.length_a   1.000
_cell.length_b   1.000
_cell.length_c   1.000
_cell.angle_alpha   90.00
_cell.angle_beta   90.00
_cell.angle_gamma   90.00
#
_symmetry.space_group_name_H-M   'P 1'
#
loop_
_entity.id
_entity.type
_entity.pdbx_description
1 polymer ?
#
loop_
_entity_poly.entity_id
_entity_poly.type
_entity_poly.pdbx_seq_one_letter_code
_entity_poly.pdbx_strand_id
1 'polypeptide(L)'
;KEDGNKAFKEGNYKLAYELYTEALGIDPNNIKTNAKLYCNRGTVNSKLRKLDDAIEDCTNAVKLDDTYIKAYLRRAQWWDCSSPRLSL
;
A
#
# COMPACT_ATOMS: atom_id res chain seq x y z
N LYS A 1 5.77 2.02 11.11
CA LYS A 1 5.90 2.89 9.89
C LYS A 1 7.36 3.13 9.50
N GLU A 2 8.21 3.59 10.42
CA GLU A 2 9.57 4.03 10.08
C GLU A 2 10.49 2.86 9.73
N ASP A 3 10.39 1.75 10.47
CA ASP A 3 11.16 0.54 10.18
C ASP A 3 10.78 -0.06 8.82
N GLY A 4 9.48 -0.11 8.51
CA GLY A 4 9.02 -0.53 7.19
C GLY A 4 9.53 0.37 6.06
N ASN A 5 9.60 1.69 6.28
CA ASN A 5 10.18 2.62 5.30
C ASN A 5 11.69 2.39 5.12
N LYS A 6 12.40 2.07 6.20
CA LYS A 6 13.84 1.77 6.19
C LYS A 6 14.10 0.49 5.39
N ALA A 7 13.38 -0.59 5.71
CA ALA A 7 13.46 -1.85 4.97
C ALA A 7 13.11 -1.67 3.49
N PHE A 8 12.11 -0.84 3.16
CA PHE A 8 11.79 -0.50 1.77
C PHE A 8 12.94 0.20 1.04
N LYS A 9 13.62 1.15 1.70
CA LYS A 9 14.79 1.84 1.14
C LYS A 9 15.99 0.91 0.96
N GLU A 10 16.12 -0.07 1.82
CA GLU A 10 17.15 -1.13 1.73
C GLU A 10 16.84 -2.16 0.63
N GLY A 11 15.67 -2.09 -0.01
CA GLY A 11 15.23 -3.06 -1.03
C GLY A 11 14.66 -4.36 -0.44
N ASN A 12 14.60 -4.47 0.88
CA ASN A 12 14.05 -5.60 1.60
C ASN A 12 12.52 -5.52 1.65
N TYR A 13 11.88 -5.73 0.49
CA TYR A 13 10.44 -5.60 0.33
C TYR A 13 9.64 -6.61 1.18
N LYS A 14 10.12 -7.84 1.34
CA LYS A 14 9.45 -8.84 2.20
C LYS A 14 9.40 -8.39 3.66
N LEU A 15 10.55 -7.96 4.20
CA LEU A 15 10.63 -7.44 5.56
C LEU A 15 9.78 -6.17 5.73
N ALA A 16 9.80 -5.27 4.74
CA ALA A 16 8.97 -4.08 4.76
C ALA A 16 7.47 -4.42 4.86
N TYR A 17 7.01 -5.45 4.13
CA TYR A 17 5.63 -5.92 4.18
C TYR A 17 5.24 -6.43 5.57
N GLU A 18 6.09 -7.24 6.19
CA GLU A 18 5.87 -7.77 7.54
C GLU A 18 5.82 -6.63 8.57
N LEU A 19 6.79 -5.71 8.53
CA LEU A 19 6.84 -4.56 9.44
C LEU A 19 5.63 -3.63 9.29
N TYR A 20 5.09 -3.45 8.08
CA TYR A 20 3.85 -2.69 7.90
C TYR A 20 2.62 -3.44 8.44
N THR A 21 2.60 -4.76 8.29
CA THR A 21 1.50 -5.61 8.78
C THR A 21 1.48 -5.65 10.32
N GLU A 22 2.64 -5.78 10.96
CA GLU A 22 2.76 -5.64 12.41
C GLU A 22 2.32 -4.24 12.86
N ALA A 23 2.79 -3.19 12.18
CA ALA A 23 2.42 -1.82 12.52
C ALA A 23 0.91 -1.55 12.45
N LEU A 24 0.19 -2.22 11.54
CA LEU A 24 -1.27 -2.15 11.45
C LEU A 24 -1.97 -2.83 12.64
N GLY A 25 -1.33 -3.83 13.26
CA GLY A 25 -1.85 -4.53 14.44
C GLY A 25 -1.59 -3.84 15.77
N ILE A 26 -0.62 -2.92 15.84
CA ILE A 26 -0.25 -2.21 17.09
C ILE A 26 -1.33 -1.22 17.52
N ASP A 27 -1.80 -0.39 16.59
CA ASP A 27 -2.79 0.66 16.89
C ASP A 27 -3.90 0.68 15.82
N PRO A 28 -4.92 -0.18 15.95
CA PRO A 28 -6.02 -0.27 14.99
C PRO A 28 -6.91 0.99 14.99
N ASN A 29 -6.90 1.78 16.06
CA ASN A 29 -7.75 2.97 16.20
C ASN A 29 -7.20 4.19 15.46
N ASN A 30 -5.92 4.17 15.08
CA ASN A 30 -5.29 5.28 14.39
C ASN A 30 -5.55 5.23 12.88
N ILE A 31 -6.77 5.59 12.50
CA ILE A 31 -7.28 5.56 11.11
C ILE A 31 -6.31 6.23 10.13
N LYS A 32 -5.84 7.45 10.44
CA LYS A 32 -4.93 8.21 9.55
C LYS A 32 -3.56 7.55 9.38
N THR A 33 -3.05 6.93 10.43
CA THR A 33 -1.76 6.21 10.35
C THR A 33 -1.94 4.89 9.62
N ASN A 34 -3.03 4.18 9.88
CA ASN A 34 -3.35 2.91 9.24
C ASN A 34 -3.56 3.09 7.73
N ALA A 35 -4.27 4.13 7.29
CA ALA A 35 -4.39 4.45 5.87
C ALA A 35 -3.03 4.65 5.18
N LYS A 36 -2.09 5.35 5.83
CA LYS A 36 -0.71 5.51 5.32
C LYS A 36 0.05 4.19 5.30
N LEU A 37 -0.11 3.35 6.33
CA LEU A 37 0.53 2.04 6.41
C LEU A 37 0.04 1.11 5.30
N TYR A 38 -1.27 1.05 5.05
CA TYR A 38 -1.86 0.30 3.94
C TYR A 38 -1.32 0.77 2.58
N CYS A 39 -1.28 2.09 2.33
CA CYS A 39 -0.73 2.61 1.07
C CYS A 39 0.77 2.30 0.89
N ASN A 40 1.54 2.30 1.99
CA ASN A 40 2.95 1.91 1.95
C ASN A 40 3.11 0.41 1.69
N ARG A 41 2.29 -0.43 2.33
CA ARG A 41 2.24 -1.88 2.09
C ARG A 41 1.85 -2.20 0.65
N GLY A 42 0.88 -1.49 0.09
CA GLY A 42 0.54 -1.61 -1.34
C GLY A 42 1.69 -1.23 -2.27
N THR A 43 2.49 -0.22 -1.89
CA THR A 43 3.70 0.14 -2.66
C THR A 43 4.74 -0.97 -2.64
N VAL A 44 4.90 -1.66 -1.50
CA VAL A 44 5.73 -2.85 -1.39
C VAL A 44 5.21 -3.98 -2.28
N ASN A 45 3.90 -4.26 -2.24
CA ASN A 45 3.26 -5.28 -3.08
C ASN A 45 3.45 -5.00 -4.58
N SER A 46 3.33 -3.74 -4.99
CA SER A 46 3.62 -3.31 -6.36
C SER A 46 5.08 -3.62 -6.75
N LYS A 47 6.05 -3.40 -5.85
CA LYS A 47 7.46 -3.79 -6.08
C LYS A 47 7.65 -5.30 -6.16
N LEU A 48 6.83 -6.07 -5.45
CA LEU A 48 6.78 -7.53 -5.53
C LEU A 48 5.99 -8.06 -6.74
N ARG A 49 5.54 -7.19 -7.66
CA ARG A 49 4.68 -7.51 -8.82
C ARG A 49 3.32 -8.12 -8.44
N LYS A 50 2.86 -7.88 -7.22
CA LYS A 50 1.53 -8.26 -6.73
C LYS A 50 0.59 -7.06 -6.81
N LEU A 51 0.15 -6.75 -8.02
CA LEU A 51 -0.66 -5.55 -8.26
C LEU A 51 -2.07 -5.68 -7.65
N ASP A 52 -2.65 -6.86 -7.65
CA ASP A 52 -3.98 -7.10 -7.04
C ASP A 52 -3.96 -6.82 -5.54
N ASP A 53 -2.98 -7.37 -4.81
CA ASP A 53 -2.76 -7.10 -3.38
C ASP A 53 -2.50 -5.60 -3.13
N ALA A 54 -1.78 -4.93 -4.04
CA ALA A 54 -1.52 -3.50 -3.93
C ALA A 54 -2.82 -2.68 -4.06
N ILE A 55 -3.68 -3.04 -5.01
CA ILE A 55 -5.00 -2.43 -5.22
C ILE A 55 -5.90 -2.63 -4.00
N GLU A 56 -5.91 -3.83 -3.43
CA GLU A 56 -6.69 -4.13 -2.24
C GLU A 56 -6.23 -3.29 -1.04
N ASP A 57 -4.91 -3.20 -0.82
CA ASP A 57 -4.33 -2.34 0.21
C ASP A 57 -4.71 -0.87 0.03
N CYS A 58 -4.66 -0.37 -1.20
CA CYS A 58 -5.10 0.99 -1.52
C CYS A 58 -6.60 1.20 -1.25
N THR A 59 -7.41 0.18 -1.52
CA THR A 59 -8.85 0.22 -1.26
C THR A 59 -9.15 0.25 0.23
N ASN A 60 -8.41 -0.53 1.04
CA ASN A 60 -8.50 -0.49 2.50
C ASN A 60 -8.03 0.86 3.06
N ALA A 61 -6.96 1.44 2.51
CA ALA A 61 -6.50 2.78 2.89
C ALA A 61 -7.57 3.86 2.65
N VAL A 62 -8.24 3.83 1.50
CA VAL A 62 -9.33 4.76 1.14
C VAL A 62 -10.57 4.55 2.00
N LYS A 63 -10.92 3.30 2.33
CA LYS A 63 -12.05 3.00 3.23
C LYS A 63 -11.82 3.55 4.64
N LEU A 64 -10.57 3.59 5.09
CA LEU A 64 -10.19 4.14 6.38
C LEU A 64 -10.16 5.67 6.35
N ASP A 65 -9.44 6.24 5.38
CA ASP A 65 -9.28 7.68 5.24
C ASP A 65 -9.65 8.12 3.83
N ASP A 66 -10.88 8.60 3.67
CA ASP A 66 -11.41 9.11 2.41
C ASP A 66 -10.75 10.43 1.97
N THR A 67 -10.05 11.12 2.87
CA THR A 67 -9.28 12.33 2.57
C THR A 67 -7.88 12.02 2.07
N TYR A 68 -7.46 10.75 2.08
CA TYR A 68 -6.11 10.35 1.71
C TYR A 68 -5.92 10.24 0.20
N ILE A 69 -5.83 11.40 -0.47
CA ILE A 69 -5.68 11.56 -1.94
C ILE A 69 -4.57 10.67 -2.52
N LYS A 70 -3.45 10.48 -1.81
CA LYS A 70 -2.34 9.65 -2.28
C LYS A 70 -2.76 8.18 -2.51
N ALA A 71 -3.65 7.63 -1.69
CA ALA A 71 -4.14 6.27 -1.89
C ALA A 71 -5.01 6.16 -3.15
N TYR A 72 -5.82 7.18 -3.47
CA TYR A 72 -6.58 7.23 -4.72
C TYR A 72 -5.67 7.25 -5.95
N LEU A 73 -4.63 8.11 -5.94
CA LEU A 73 -3.67 8.21 -7.04
C LEU A 73 -2.93 6.89 -7.28
N ARG A 74 -2.48 6.25 -6.20
CA ARG A 74 -1.80 4.94 -6.26
C ARG A 74 -2.71 3.85 -6.79
N ARG A 75 -3.98 3.81 -6.33
CA ARG A 75 -4.97 2.84 -6.79
C ARG A 75 -5.22 2.97 -8.29
N ALA A 76 -5.42 4.20 -8.78
CA ALA A 76 -5.60 4.48 -10.19
C ALA A 76 -4.39 4.04 -11.02
N GLN A 77 -3.17 4.33 -10.55
CA GLN A 77 -1.93 3.91 -11.20
C GLN A 77 -1.81 2.38 -11.32
N TRP A 78 -2.15 1.64 -10.25
CA TRP A 78 -2.07 0.18 -10.27
C TRP A 78 -3.20 -0.46 -11.07
N TRP A 79 -4.40 0.12 -11.07
CA TRP A 79 -5.48 -0.31 -11.96
C TRP A 79 -5.14 -0.13 -13.43
N ASP A 80 -4.53 0.99 -13.81
CA ASP A 80 -4.07 1.22 -15.17
C ASP A 80 -2.97 0.23 -15.59
N CYS A 81 -2.07 -0.10 -14.66
CA CYS A 81 -1.01 -1.09 -14.91
C CYS A 81 -1.49 -2.54 -14.91
N SER A 82 -2.56 -2.85 -14.16
CA SER A 82 -3.16 -4.19 -14.07
C SER A 82 -4.12 -4.45 -15.24
N SER A 83 -4.81 -3.42 -15.72
CA SER A 83 -5.57 -3.53 -16.97
C SER A 83 -4.60 -3.76 -18.12
N PRO A 84 -4.71 -4.88 -18.88
CA PRO A 84 -4.07 -4.95 -20.17
C PRO A 84 -4.66 -3.81 -20.98
N ARG A 85 -3.85 -2.78 -21.23
CA ARG A 85 -4.19 -1.65 -22.10
C ARG A 85 -4.88 -2.25 -23.32
N LEU A 86 -6.19 -2.00 -23.46
CA LEU A 86 -6.97 -2.40 -24.61
C LEU A 86 -6.19 -1.93 -25.84
N SER A 87 -5.52 -2.88 -26.48
CA SER A 87 -4.96 -2.72 -27.80
C SER A 87 -6.15 -2.62 -28.74
N LEU A 88 -6.63 -1.40 -28.94
CA LEU A 88 -7.47 -1.03 -30.08
C LEU A 88 -6.60 -0.97 -31.34
#